data_AF-A0A7Y7HZN1-F1
#
_entry.id   AF-A0A7Y7HZN1-F1
#
_cell.length_a   1.000
_cell.length_b   1.000
_cell.length_c   1.000
_cell.angle_alpha   90.00
_cell.angle_beta   90.00
_cell.angle_gamma   90.00
#
_symmetry.space_group_name_H-M   'P 1'
#
loop_
_entity.id
_entity.type
_entity.pdbx_description
1 polymer ?
#
loop_
_entity_poly.entity_id
_entity_poly.type
_entity_poly.pdbx_seq_one_letter_code
_entity_poly.pdbx_strand_id
1 'polypeptide(L)'
;MTQQRRIPTKPTRPALSEEQAAAFISNAPDEKPAAPVAAAPAPAAAAESAPALPRALRKRKEPVTMTLDPGILEEFDQLAANMGLSRAAATGMAMRRMIDEEKAKRK
;
A
#
# COMPACT_ATOMS: atom_id res chain seq x y z
N MET A 1 -31.12 36.32 28.40
CA MET A 1 -31.51 35.21 27.51
C MET A 1 -30.25 34.64 26.89
N THR A 2 -29.74 33.52 27.40
CA THR A 2 -28.46 32.95 26.96
C THR A 2 -28.71 31.52 26.49
N GLN A 3 -28.70 31.31 25.18
CA GLN A 3 -28.96 30.02 24.53
C GLN A 3 -27.72 29.12 24.68
N GLN A 4 -27.85 28.02 25.43
CA GLN A 4 -26.85 26.95 25.46
C GLN A 4 -26.87 26.19 24.13
N ARG A 5 -25.73 26.14 23.43
CA ARG A 5 -25.55 25.28 22.25
C ARG A 5 -25.24 23.85 22.72
N ARG A 6 -26.16 22.91 22.46
CA ARG A 6 -25.95 21.48 22.73
C ARG A 6 -24.93 20.91 21.73
N ILE A 7 -23.94 20.19 22.23
CA ILE A 7 -22.91 19.49 21.45
C ILE A 7 -23.49 18.14 21.00
N PRO A 8 -23.40 17.73 19.72
CA PRO A 8 -23.82 16.40 19.31
C PRO A 8 -22.81 15.35 19.79
N THR A 9 -23.29 14.37 20.56
CA THR A 9 -22.51 13.23 21.04
C THR A 9 -22.20 12.27 19.88
N LYS A 10 -20.93 11.85 19.75
CA LYS A 10 -20.49 10.83 18.79
C LYS A 10 -21.31 9.54 18.97
N PRO A 11 -21.74 8.86 17.88
CA PRO A 11 -22.38 7.56 18.00
C PRO A 11 -21.37 6.53 18.50
N THR A 12 -21.71 5.87 19.62
CA THR A 12 -20.96 4.74 20.16
C THR A 12 -21.10 3.56 19.18
N ARG A 13 -19.99 3.14 18.57
CA ARG A 13 -19.93 1.91 17.77
C ARG A 13 -20.20 0.72 18.72
N PRO A 14 -21.15 -0.18 18.42
CA PRO A 14 -21.36 -1.36 19.26
C PRO A 14 -20.09 -2.21 19.24
N ALA A 15 -19.64 -2.65 20.42
CA ALA A 15 -18.56 -3.62 20.53
C ALA A 15 -19.03 -4.94 19.89
N LEU A 16 -18.21 -5.52 19.01
CA LEU A 16 -18.45 -6.89 18.54
C LEU A 16 -18.46 -7.81 19.76
N SER A 17 -19.50 -8.64 19.90
CA SER A 17 -19.55 -9.65 20.97
C SER A 17 -18.47 -10.71 20.73
N GLU A 18 -17.93 -11.28 21.81
CA GLU A 18 -16.84 -12.27 21.75
C GLU A 18 -17.21 -13.51 20.91
N GLU A 19 -18.50 -13.85 20.85
CA GLU A 19 -19.04 -14.92 19.99
C GLU A 19 -18.91 -14.61 18.50
N GLN A 20 -19.04 -13.35 18.07
CA GLN A 20 -18.85 -12.95 16.68
C GLN A 20 -17.38 -13.01 16.28
N ALA A 21 -16.46 -12.68 17.20
CA ALA A 21 -15.04 -12.83 16.95
C ALA A 21 -14.62 -14.31 16.86
N ALA A 22 -15.21 -15.19 17.67
CA ALA A 22 -14.96 -16.63 17.64
C ALA A 22 -15.46 -17.29 16.33
N ALA A 23 -16.59 -16.83 15.77
CA ALA A 23 -17.11 -17.32 14.48
C ALA A 23 -16.17 -17.02 13.29
N PHE A 24 -15.41 -15.92 13.33
CA PHE A 24 -14.37 -15.63 12.34
C PHE A 24 -13.09 -16.48 12.52
N ILE A 25 -12.81 -16.93 13.74
CA ILE A 25 -11.60 -17.69 14.06
C ILE A 25 -11.81 -19.20 13.86
N SER A 26 -13.05 -19.71 13.93
CA SER A 26 -13.31 -21.14 14.06
C SER A 26 -14.15 -21.81 12.96
N ASN A 27 -14.41 -21.20 11.81
CA ASN A 27 -15.12 -21.90 10.72
C ASN A 27 -14.17 -22.46 9.64
N ALA A 28 -13.77 -23.70 9.91
CA ALA A 28 -13.33 -24.72 8.96
C ALA A 28 -14.41 -24.94 7.85
N PRO A 29 -14.07 -25.63 6.74
CA PRO A 29 -14.64 -25.41 5.41
C PRO A 29 -16.05 -26.01 5.24
N ASP A 30 -16.88 -25.34 4.46
CA ASP A 30 -18.19 -25.84 4.01
C ASP A 30 -18.03 -27.10 3.15
N GLU A 31 -18.60 -28.21 3.60
CA GLU A 31 -18.67 -29.50 2.91
C GLU A 31 -19.53 -29.40 1.64
N LYS A 32 -18.90 -29.59 0.46
CA LYS A 32 -19.63 -29.75 -0.82
C LYS A 32 -19.85 -31.24 -1.10
N PRO A 33 -21.09 -31.72 -1.35
CA PRO A 33 -21.34 -33.13 -1.61
C PRO A 33 -20.78 -33.59 -2.96
N ALA A 34 -20.45 -34.88 -3.00
CA ALA A 34 -19.64 -35.59 -3.97
C ALA A 34 -20.10 -35.50 -5.44
N ALA A 35 -19.14 -35.26 -6.33
CA ALA A 35 -19.11 -35.78 -7.70
C ALA A 35 -17.66 -36.24 -8.00
N PRO A 36 -17.42 -37.47 -8.47
CA PRO A 36 -16.08 -37.99 -8.64
C PRO A 36 -15.49 -37.49 -9.96
N VAL A 37 -14.62 -36.50 -9.90
CA VAL A 37 -13.69 -36.20 -11.00
C VAL A 37 -12.30 -36.59 -10.55
N ALA A 38 -11.87 -37.75 -11.05
CA ALA A 38 -10.49 -38.17 -11.02
C ALA A 38 -9.61 -37.12 -11.71
N ALA A 39 -8.69 -36.51 -10.94
CA ALA A 39 -7.55 -35.80 -11.47
C ALA A 39 -6.36 -36.03 -10.53
N ALA A 40 -5.31 -36.62 -11.10
CA ALA A 40 -4.06 -37.02 -10.48
C ALA A 40 -3.32 -35.84 -9.80
N PRO A 41 -2.42 -36.11 -8.83
CA PRO A 41 -1.66 -35.06 -8.15
C PRO A 41 -0.70 -34.37 -9.12
N ALA A 42 -0.89 -33.07 -9.33
CA ALA A 42 0.10 -32.23 -9.99
C ALA A 42 1.32 -32.05 -9.06
N PRO A 43 2.56 -32.25 -9.54
CA PRO A 43 3.74 -32.09 -8.71
C PRO A 43 3.86 -30.62 -8.27
N ALA A 44 3.90 -30.41 -6.95
CA ALA A 44 4.30 -29.15 -6.36
C ALA A 44 5.76 -28.89 -6.78
N ALA A 45 5.93 -28.02 -7.78
CA ALA A 45 7.23 -27.49 -8.14
C ALA A 45 7.80 -26.79 -6.90
N ALA A 46 8.79 -27.42 -6.29
CA ALA A 46 9.60 -26.83 -5.24
C ALA A 46 10.23 -25.55 -5.82
N ALA A 47 9.69 -24.40 -5.43
CA ALA A 47 10.37 -23.14 -5.65
C ALA A 47 11.61 -23.16 -4.77
N GLU A 48 12.76 -23.49 -5.36
CA GLU A 48 14.08 -23.30 -4.79
C GLU A 48 14.12 -21.89 -4.20
N SER A 49 14.20 -21.83 -2.87
CA SER A 49 14.34 -20.59 -2.14
C SER A 49 15.73 -20.04 -2.46
N ALA A 50 15.79 -19.15 -3.44
CA ALA A 50 16.98 -18.36 -3.72
C ALA A 50 17.45 -17.73 -2.39
N PRO A 51 18.77 -17.68 -2.14
CA PRO A 51 19.30 -17.11 -0.91
C PRO A 51 18.80 -15.67 -0.78
N ALA A 52 18.04 -15.43 0.29
CA ALA A 52 17.54 -14.10 0.61
C ALA A 52 18.74 -13.19 0.80
N LEU A 53 19.03 -12.36 -0.20
CA LEU A 53 20.03 -11.31 -0.09
C LEU A 53 19.75 -10.52 1.19
N PRO A 54 20.78 -10.15 1.99
CA PRO A 54 20.57 -9.40 3.20
C PRO A 54 19.76 -8.16 2.87
N ARG A 55 18.56 -8.07 3.46
CA ARG A 55 17.67 -6.93 3.29
C ARG A 55 18.38 -5.74 3.91
N ALA A 56 19.15 -5.01 3.09
CA ALA A 56 19.79 -3.78 3.51
C ALA A 56 18.73 -2.97 4.25
N LEU A 57 18.99 -2.66 5.52
CA LEU A 57 18.10 -1.87 6.36
C LEU A 57 17.91 -0.53 5.68
N ARG A 58 16.83 -0.41 4.88
CA ARG A 58 16.52 0.81 4.17
C ARG A 58 16.25 1.86 5.24
N LYS A 59 17.07 2.92 5.26
CA LYS A 59 16.78 4.10 6.07
C LYS A 59 15.34 4.53 5.77
N ARG A 60 14.60 4.90 6.83
CA ARG A 60 13.21 5.37 6.67
C ARG A 60 13.23 6.63 5.83
N LYS A 61 12.23 6.76 4.95
CA LYS A 61 12.04 7.98 4.15
C LYS A 61 11.60 9.13 5.06
N GLU A 62 12.10 10.33 4.78
CA GLU A 62 11.68 11.55 5.47
C GLU A 62 10.59 12.26 4.65
N PRO A 63 9.49 12.72 5.29
CA PRO A 63 8.47 13.49 4.62
C PRO A 63 8.96 14.91 4.31
N VAL A 64 8.58 15.45 3.15
CA VAL A 64 8.91 16.81 2.73
C VAL A 64 7.63 17.52 2.28
N THR A 65 7.49 18.79 2.65
CA THR A 65 6.41 19.68 2.18
C THR A 65 7.04 20.81 1.36
N MET A 66 6.45 21.14 0.22
CA MET A 66 6.92 22.21 -0.67
C MET A 66 5.75 22.90 -1.35
N THR A 67 5.91 24.18 -1.67
CA THR A 67 4.94 24.96 -2.44
C THR A 67 5.38 24.97 -3.90
N LEU A 68 4.46 24.62 -4.81
CA LEU A 68 4.70 24.53 -6.24
C LEU A 68 3.62 25.32 -6.99
N ASP A 69 3.96 25.77 -8.19
CA ASP A 69 2.96 26.28 -9.12
C ASP A 69 1.93 25.18 -9.45
N PRO A 70 0.61 25.48 -9.42
CA PRO A 70 -0.42 24.47 -9.63
C PRO A 70 -0.42 23.89 -11.04
N GLY A 71 -0.08 24.68 -12.06
CA GLY A 71 -0.03 24.20 -13.44
C GLY A 71 1.10 23.19 -13.65
N ILE A 72 2.29 23.51 -13.12
CA ILE A 72 3.44 22.58 -13.15
C ILE A 72 3.12 21.28 -12.40
N LEU A 73 2.43 21.38 -11.25
CA LEU A 73 2.06 20.20 -10.47
C LEU A 73 1.10 19.28 -11.24
N GLU A 74 0.12 19.86 -11.94
CA GLU A 74 -0.85 19.10 -12.73
C GLU A 74 -0.18 18.41 -13.92
N GLU A 75 0.66 19.12 -14.68
CA GLU A 75 1.44 18.54 -15.78
C GLU A 75 2.34 17.38 -15.29
N PHE A 76 2.99 17.58 -14.14
CA PHE A 76 3.83 16.55 -13.53
C PHE A 76 3.04 15.31 -13.13
N ASP A 77 1.85 15.48 -12.54
CA ASP A 77 1.00 14.37 -12.14
C ASP A 77 0.47 13.59 -13.35
N GLN A 78 0.08 14.28 -14.43
CA GLN A 78 -0.31 13.64 -15.68
C GLN A 78 0.84 12.82 -16.26
N LEU A 79 2.05 13.37 -16.27
CA LEU A 79 3.24 12.65 -16.72
C LEU A 79 3.52 11.42 -15.86
N ALA A 80 3.44 11.56 -14.53
CA ALA A 80 3.64 10.46 -13.60
C ALA A 80 2.60 9.34 -13.82
N ALA A 81 1.33 9.71 -14.02
CA ALA A 81 0.24 8.78 -14.30
C ALA A 81 0.47 8.02 -15.62
N ASN A 82 0.88 8.71 -16.68
CA ASN A 82 1.22 8.09 -17.98
C ASN A 82 2.37 7.09 -17.86
N MET A 83 3.29 7.31 -16.91
CA MET A 83 4.39 6.39 -16.61
C MET A 83 4.02 5.27 -15.62
N GLY A 84 2.79 5.25 -15.10
CA GLY A 84 2.36 4.29 -14.07
C GLY A 84 3.08 4.48 -12.73
N LEU A 85 3.59 5.68 -12.45
CA LEU A 85 4.33 6.02 -11.24
C LEU A 85 3.44 6.81 -10.27
N SER A 86 3.66 6.59 -8.97
CA SER A 86 3.13 7.51 -7.96
C SER A 86 3.89 8.84 -8.02
N ARG A 87 3.24 9.94 -7.61
CA ARG A 87 3.87 11.28 -7.52
C ARG A 87 5.23 11.21 -6.82
N ALA A 88 5.28 10.55 -5.65
CA ALA A 88 6.51 10.41 -4.87
C ALA A 88 7.62 9.61 -5.60
N ALA A 89 7.25 8.58 -6.38
CA ALA A 89 8.21 7.82 -7.17
C ALA A 89 8.75 8.65 -8.34
N ALA A 90 7.89 9.37 -9.04
CA ALA A 90 8.28 10.28 -10.11
C ALA A 90 9.19 11.40 -9.58
N THR A 91 8.87 11.98 -8.41
CA THR A 91 9.71 13.02 -7.79
C THR A 91 11.09 12.48 -7.44
N GLY A 92 11.16 11.29 -6.83
CA GLY A 92 12.44 10.64 -6.53
C GLY A 92 13.27 10.33 -7.79
N MET A 93 12.60 9.93 -8.87
CA MET A 93 13.25 9.68 -10.17
C MET A 93 13.83 10.96 -10.77
N ALA A 94 13.05 12.05 -10.77
CA ALA A 94 13.48 13.35 -11.28
C ALA A 94 14.68 13.90 -10.48
N MET A 95 14.60 13.85 -9.14
CA MET A 95 15.70 14.26 -8.26
C MET A 95 16.96 13.45 -8.53
N ARG A 96 16.83 12.13 -8.73
CA ARG A 96 18.00 11.29 -8.99
C ARG A 96 18.68 11.64 -10.31
N ARG A 97 17.90 11.84 -11.38
CA ARG A 97 18.42 12.26 -12.70
C ARG A 97 19.18 13.58 -12.59
N MET A 98 18.59 14.58 -11.95
CA MET A 98 19.23 15.89 -11.74
C MET A 98 20.56 15.76 -10.97
N ILE A 99 20.60 14.95 -9.90
CA ILE A 99 21.84 14.71 -9.14
C ILE A 99 22.91 14.05 -10.00
N ASP A 100 22.53 13.05 -10.80
CA ASP A 100 23.48 12.29 -11.63
C ASP A 100 24.04 13.16 -12.77
N GLU A 101 23.19 14.01 -13.39
CA GLU A 101 23.60 15.01 -14.39
C GLU A 101 24.58 16.04 -13.81
N GLU A 102 24.30 16.58 -12.63
CA GLU A 102 25.18 17.56 -11.97
C GLU A 102 26.52 16.95 -11.56
N LYS A 103 26.53 15.68 -11.14
CA LYS A 103 27.79 14.96 -10.86
C LYS A 103 28.61 14.73 -12.13
N ALA A 104 27.95 14.45 -13.24
CA ALA A 104 28.63 14.26 -14.52
C ALA A 104 29.31 15.54 -15.01
N LYS A 105 28.70 16.71 -14.79
CA LYS A 105 29.28 18.01 -15.18
C LYS A 105 30.49 18.43 -14.34
N ARG A 106 30.58 17.96 -13.10
CA ARG A 106 31.64 18.34 -12.14
C ARG A 106 32.88 17.44 -12.19
N LYS A 107 32.88 16.42 -13.04
CA LYS A 107 33.95 15.46 -13.19
C LYS A 107 34.71 15.74 -14.47
#